data_AF-A0A3S4H2E8-F1
#
_entry.id   AF-A0A3S4H2E8-F1
#
_cell.length_a   1.000
_cell.length_b   1.000
_cell.length_c   1.000
_cell.angle_alpha   90.00
_cell.angle_beta   90.00
_cell.angle_gamma   90.00
#
_symmetry.space_group_name_H-M   'P 1'
#
loop_
_entity.id
_entity.type
_entity.pdbx_description
1 polymer ?
#
loop_
_entity_poly.entity_id
_entity_poly.type
_entity_poly.pdbx_seq_one_letter_code
_entity_poly.pdbx_strand_id
1 'polypeptide(L)'
;MSQPSPHNRRIVLASRPHGEPTAENLRLETAEVPQPAAGQALLRTVYLSLDPYMRGRMSDAPSYAPPVAVGDVMVAGAVSRVVASQHPDFTPAIGWWGVPAGRITR
;
A
#
# COMPACT_ATOMS: atom_id res chain seq x y z
N MET A 1 20.94 12.51 -3.65
CA MET A 1 19.51 12.17 -3.44
C MET A 1 19.08 11.26 -4.57
N SER A 2 18.61 10.03 -4.28
CA SER A 2 18.21 9.08 -5.33
C SER A 2 16.96 9.57 -6.06
N GLN A 3 17.02 9.69 -7.39
CA GLN A 3 15.88 10.06 -8.22
C GLN A 3 14.73 9.04 -8.03
N PRO A 4 13.47 9.48 -8.04
CA PRO A 4 12.35 8.54 -8.02
C PRO A 4 12.38 7.72 -9.32
N SER A 5 12.43 6.39 -9.18
CA SER A 5 12.30 5.48 -10.33
C SER A 5 10.92 5.64 -10.97
N PRO A 6 10.79 5.54 -12.30
CA PRO A 6 9.50 5.65 -13.00
C PRO A 6 8.59 4.42 -12.77
N HIS A 7 9.03 3.49 -11.91
CA HIS A 7 8.39 2.20 -11.70
C HIS A 7 7.93 2.02 -10.26
N ASN A 8 6.69 1.58 -10.10
CA ASN A 8 6.08 1.19 -8.84
C ASN A 8 6.27 -0.31 -8.58
N ARG A 9 7.06 -0.64 -7.57
CA ARG A 9 7.20 -2.02 -7.09
C ARG A 9 6.09 -2.34 -6.11
N ARG A 10 5.34 -3.41 -6.37
CA ARG A 10 4.21 -3.85 -5.53
C ARG A 10 4.35 -5.32 -5.16
N ILE A 11 3.97 -5.65 -3.92
CA ILE A 11 3.84 -7.05 -3.50
C ILE A 11 2.38 -7.43 -3.66
N VAL A 12 2.12 -8.44 -4.48
CA VAL A 12 0.76 -8.96 -4.71
C VAL A 12 0.58 -10.31 -4.05
N LEU A 13 -0.65 -10.62 -3.65
CA LEU A 13 -1.03 -11.94 -3.20
C LEU A 13 -1.11 -12.89 -4.39
N ALA A 14 -0.14 -13.78 -4.55
CA ALA A 14 -0.08 -14.71 -5.66
C ALA A 14 -0.98 -15.94 -5.46
N SER A 15 -1.14 -16.39 -4.22
CA SER A 15 -1.97 -17.53 -3.85
C SER A 15 -2.33 -17.49 -2.36
N ARG A 16 -3.33 -18.28 -1.95
CA ARG A 16 -3.75 -18.39 -0.54
C ARG A 16 -2.77 -19.30 0.22
N PRO A 17 -2.18 -18.85 1.33
CA PRO A 17 -1.31 -19.70 2.14
C PRO A 17 -2.13 -20.73 2.92
N HIS A 18 -1.71 -22.00 2.85
CA HIS A 18 -2.15 -23.05 3.75
C HIS A 18 -1.17 -23.14 4.93
N GLY A 19 -1.62 -22.82 6.14
CA GLY A 19 -0.72 -22.68 7.30
C GLY A 19 0.12 -21.41 7.25
N GLU A 20 1.43 -21.54 7.37
CA GLU A 20 2.37 -20.41 7.34
C GLU A 20 2.53 -19.85 5.90
N PRO A 21 2.60 -18.52 5.73
CA PRO A 21 2.91 -17.93 4.43
C PRO A 21 4.30 -18.33 3.94
N THR A 22 4.37 -18.71 2.68
CA THR A 22 5.62 -18.99 1.97
C THR A 22 5.92 -17.88 0.95
N ALA A 23 7.14 -17.88 0.42
CA ALA A 23 7.53 -16.95 -0.64
C ALA A 23 6.65 -17.09 -1.90
N GLU A 24 6.11 -18.27 -2.18
CA GLU A 24 5.26 -18.55 -3.34
C GLU A 24 3.87 -17.88 -3.25
N ASN A 25 3.44 -17.54 -2.03
CA ASN A 25 2.16 -16.85 -1.83
C ASN A 25 2.23 -15.36 -2.16
N LEU A 26 3.43 -14.81 -2.34
CA LEU A 26 3.65 -13.40 -2.62
C LEU A 26 4.44 -13.27 -3.93
N ARG A 27 4.13 -12.25 -4.72
CA ARG A 27 4.88 -11.95 -5.94
C ARG A 27 5.27 -10.48 -5.96
N LEU A 28 6.54 -10.23 -6.25
CA LEU A 28 7.02 -8.88 -6.54
C LEU A 28 6.71 -8.55 -8.00
N GLU A 29 5.91 -7.52 -8.20
CA GLU A 29 5.60 -6.98 -9.52
C GLU A 29 6.12 -5.57 -9.67
N THR A 30 6.32 -5.17 -10.92
CA THR A 30 6.68 -3.80 -11.28
C THR A 30 5.62 -3.25 -12.22
N ALA A 31 5.10 -2.08 -11.90
CA ALA A 31 4.10 -1.37 -12.69
C ALA A 31 4.57 0.07 -12.94
N GLU A 32 3.87 0.82 -13.79
CA GLU A 32 4.10 2.25 -13.91
C GLU A 32 3.61 3.00 -12.67
N VAL A 33 4.25 4.14 -12.37
CA VAL A 33 3.78 5.04 -11.31
C VAL A 33 2.49 5.72 -11.79
N PRO A 34 1.36 5.55 -11.08
CA PRO A 34 0.09 6.13 -11.52
C PRO A 34 0.08 7.65 -11.33
N GLN A 35 -0.75 8.35 -12.12
CA GLN A 35 -1.08 9.75 -11.87
C GLN A 35 -2.35 9.82 -11.00
N PRO A 36 -2.37 10.65 -9.94
CA PRO A 36 -3.57 10.79 -9.12
C PRO A 36 -4.68 11.45 -9.93
N ALA A 37 -5.91 10.91 -9.87
CA ALA A 37 -7.10 11.56 -10.41
C ALA A 37 -7.66 12.62 -9.44
N ALA A 38 -8.72 13.34 -9.85
CA ALA A 38 -9.40 14.30 -8.99
C ALA A 38 -9.82 13.66 -7.65
N GLY A 39 -9.48 14.31 -6.54
CA GLY A 39 -9.74 13.77 -5.20
C GLY A 39 -8.78 12.66 -4.76
N GLN A 40 -7.64 12.45 -5.44
CA GLN A 40 -6.63 11.48 -5.03
C GLN A 40 -5.28 12.13 -4.75
N ALA A 41 -4.46 11.46 -3.95
CA ALA A 41 -3.06 11.80 -3.73
C ALA A 41 -2.16 10.61 -4.06
N LEU A 42 -1.05 10.86 -4.75
CA LEU A 42 0.01 9.89 -5.00
C LEU A 42 0.98 9.89 -3.82
N LEU A 43 1.13 8.73 -3.19
CA LEU A 43 1.98 8.53 -2.03
C LEU A 43 3.19 7.66 -2.39
N ARG A 44 4.38 8.09 -1.95
CA ARG A 44 5.58 7.25 -1.94
C ARG A 44 5.74 6.65 -0.55
N THR A 45 5.58 5.33 -0.44
CA THR A 45 5.86 4.59 0.79
C THR A 45 7.34 4.67 1.15
N VAL A 46 7.63 5.01 2.41
CA VAL A 46 8.98 5.11 2.98
C VAL A 46 9.21 3.96 3.96
N TYR A 47 8.19 3.66 4.78
CA TYR A 47 8.21 2.53 5.70
C TYR A 47 6.90 1.75 5.61
N LEU A 48 6.98 0.44 5.80
CA LEU A 48 5.87 -0.50 5.79
C LEU A 48 5.89 -1.27 7.11
N SER A 49 4.76 -1.33 7.80
CA SER A 49 4.58 -2.18 8.99
C SER A 49 4.31 -3.62 8.55
N LEU A 50 4.90 -4.58 9.27
CA LEU A 50 4.65 -6.00 9.08
C LEU A 50 3.97 -6.53 10.33
N ASP A 51 2.64 -6.65 10.26
CA ASP A 51 1.81 -6.93 11.42
C ASP A 51 1.11 -8.29 11.29
N PRO A 52 0.89 -9.02 12.41
CA PRO A 52 0.23 -10.34 12.37
C PRO A 52 -1.14 -10.35 11.70
N TYR A 53 -1.89 -9.23 11.74
CA TYR A 53 -3.22 -9.15 11.13
C TYR A 53 -3.18 -9.39 9.61
N MET A 54 -2.05 -9.12 8.96
CA MET A 54 -1.88 -9.32 7.51
C MET A 54 -2.13 -10.79 7.13
N ARG A 55 -1.82 -11.75 8.01
CA ARG A 55 -2.11 -13.18 7.78
C ARG A 55 -3.61 -13.44 7.62
N GLY A 56 -4.45 -12.79 8.41
CA GLY A 56 -5.91 -12.88 8.30
C GLY A 56 -6.41 -12.32 6.98
N ARG A 57 -5.77 -11.23 6.50
CA ARG A 57 -6.09 -10.60 5.21
C ARG A 57 -5.79 -11.49 3.99
N MET A 58 -4.85 -12.44 4.13
CA MET A 58 -4.50 -13.42 3.08
C MET A 58 -5.46 -14.61 3.04
N SER A 59 -6.26 -14.85 4.09
CA SER A 59 -7.28 -15.89 4.11
C SER A 59 -8.57 -15.39 3.45
N ASP A 60 -9.37 -16.28 2.88
CA ASP A 60 -10.74 -15.99 2.40
C ASP A 60 -11.82 -16.28 3.46
N ALA A 61 -11.42 -16.75 4.64
CA ALA A 61 -12.33 -16.98 5.77
C ALA A 61 -13.02 -15.68 6.24
N PRO A 62 -14.27 -15.77 6.74
CA PRO A 62 -14.97 -14.61 7.28
C PRO A 62 -14.17 -13.86 8.34
N SER A 63 -14.07 -12.55 8.19
CA SER A 63 -13.34 -11.66 9.10
C SER A 63 -14.00 -10.28 9.14
N TYR A 64 -13.66 -9.48 10.17
CA TYR A 64 -14.14 -8.11 10.32
C TYR A 64 -13.65 -7.17 9.20
N ALA A 65 -12.61 -7.57 8.45
CA ALA A 65 -12.05 -6.79 7.37
C ALA A 65 -12.01 -7.63 6.07
N PRO A 66 -12.41 -7.09 4.90
CA PRO A 66 -12.55 -7.86 3.65
C PRO A 66 -11.23 -8.45 3.14
N PRO A 67 -11.11 -9.74 2.79
CA PRO A 67 -9.84 -10.34 2.39
C PRO A 67 -9.21 -9.64 1.18
N VAL A 68 -7.88 -9.70 1.06
CA VAL A 68 -7.17 -9.25 -0.16
C VAL A 68 -7.45 -10.28 -1.25
N ALA A 69 -7.83 -9.87 -2.46
CA ALA A 69 -8.07 -10.83 -3.54
C ALA A 69 -6.74 -11.42 -4.05
N VAL A 70 -6.78 -12.62 -4.63
CA VAL A 70 -5.61 -13.16 -5.33
C VAL A 70 -5.36 -12.30 -6.57
N GLY A 71 -4.12 -11.85 -6.76
CA GLY A 71 -3.71 -10.90 -7.78
C GLY A 71 -3.66 -9.45 -7.30
N ASP A 72 -4.25 -9.12 -6.15
CA ASP A 72 -4.26 -7.76 -5.62
C ASP A 72 -3.02 -7.44 -4.77
N VAL A 73 -2.76 -6.15 -4.61
CA VAL A 73 -1.66 -5.63 -3.78
C VAL A 73 -1.94 -5.89 -2.30
N MET A 74 -0.93 -6.39 -1.60
CA MET A 74 -0.97 -6.59 -0.16
C MET A 74 -1.13 -5.26 0.59
N VAL A 75 -2.01 -5.24 1.58
CA VAL A 75 -2.29 -4.06 2.41
C VAL A 75 -1.52 -4.15 3.72
N ALA A 76 -0.87 -3.04 4.11
CA ALA A 76 -0.23 -2.90 5.41
C ALA A 76 -0.33 -1.45 5.92
N GLY A 77 -0.01 -1.24 7.19
CA GLY A 77 0.24 0.11 7.71
C GLY A 77 1.51 0.68 7.07
N ALA A 78 1.54 1.98 6.76
CA ALA A 78 2.68 2.59 6.09
C ALA A 78 2.91 4.05 6.50
N VAL A 79 4.17 4.47 6.50
CA VAL A 79 4.56 5.89 6.51
C VAL A 79 4.94 6.27 5.09
N SER A 80 4.26 7.28 4.55
CA SER A 80 4.42 7.68 3.16
C SER A 80 4.56 9.20 3.02
N ARG A 81 5.17 9.63 1.91
CA ARG A 81 5.26 11.04 1.52
C ARG A 81 4.31 11.31 0.36
N VAL A 82 3.56 12.40 0.43
CA VAL A 82 2.79 12.91 -0.72
C VAL A 82 3.76 13.43 -1.79
N VAL A 83 3.71 12.84 -2.99
CA VAL A 83 4.57 13.24 -4.11
C VAL A 83 3.82 13.97 -5.22
N ALA A 84 2.52 13.74 -5.36
CA ALA A 84 1.60 14.51 -6.20
C ALA A 84 0.20 14.44 -5.59
N SER A 85 -0.66 15.44 -5.82
CA SER A 85 -2.02 15.43 -5.29
C SER A 85 -2.97 16.25 -6.15
N GLN A 86 -4.18 15.74 -6.33
CA GLN A 86 -5.35 16.48 -6.79
C GLN A 86 -6.45 16.49 -5.71
N HIS A 87 -6.07 16.31 -4.45
CA HIS A 87 -6.96 16.39 -3.28
C HIS A 87 -6.69 17.70 -2.51
N PRO A 88 -7.72 18.48 -2.16
CA PRO A 88 -7.54 19.81 -1.55
C PRO A 88 -6.80 19.77 -0.20
N ASP A 89 -7.00 18.72 0.59
CA ASP A 89 -6.43 18.61 1.95
C ASP A 89 -5.01 18.01 1.99
N PHE A 90 -4.51 17.46 0.88
CA PHE A 90 -3.21 16.81 0.84
C PHE A 90 -2.31 17.56 -0.14
N THR A 91 -1.38 18.36 0.36
CA THR A 91 -0.43 19.09 -0.48
C THR A 91 0.87 18.28 -0.65
N PRO A 92 1.49 18.29 -1.85
CA PRO A 92 2.83 17.76 -2.01
C PRO A 92 3.80 18.52 -1.10
N ALA A 93 4.43 17.84 -0.15
CA ALA A 93 5.36 18.46 0.78
C ALA A 93 6.68 17.68 0.88
N ILE A 94 7.79 18.40 0.71
CA ILE A 94 9.11 17.94 1.15
C ILE A 94 9.28 18.46 2.58
N GLY A 95 8.89 17.66 3.57
CA GLY A 95 9.02 18.02 4.99
C GLY A 95 8.24 17.08 5.90
N TRP A 96 8.77 16.84 7.10
CA TRP A 96 8.13 16.02 8.12
C TRP A 96 6.91 16.77 8.65
N TRP A 97 5.71 16.23 8.43
CA TRP A 97 4.48 16.77 9.01
C TRP A 97 3.76 15.66 9.77
N GLY A 98 3.74 15.79 11.09
CA GLY A 98 2.80 15.03 11.92
C GLY A 98 1.39 15.52 11.62
N VAL A 99 0.67 14.80 10.76
CA VAL A 99 -0.76 15.02 10.54
C VAL A 99 -1.50 14.29 11.66
N PRO A 100 -2.41 14.95 12.41
CA PRO A 100 -3.22 14.28 13.41
C PRO A 100 -4.05 13.18 12.74
N ALA A 101 -4.16 12.04 13.42
CA ALA A 101 -4.83 10.84 12.95
C ALA A 101 -6.29 11.15 12.54
N GLY A 102 -6.52 11.26 11.23
CA GLY A 102 -7.82 11.60 10.67
C GLY A 102 -7.96 11.01 9.27
N ARG A 103 -8.30 9.72 9.22
CA ARG A 103 -9.02 9.07 8.11
C ARG A 103 -8.30 9.07 6.75
N ILE A 104 -7.40 8.10 6.58
CA ILE A 104 -6.96 7.62 5.27
C ILE A 104 -8.18 6.98 4.60
N THR A 105 -8.69 7.59 3.52
CA THR A 105 -9.66 6.96 2.62
C THR A 105 -8.95 6.50 1.35
N ARG A 106 -9.46 5.40 0.80
CA ARG A 106 -8.90 4.62 -0.32
C ARG A 106 -8.82 5.39 -1.62
#